data_AF-A0A9Q9V3T5-F1
#
_entry.id   AF-A0A9Q9V3T5-F1
#
_cell.length_a   1.000
_cell.length_b   1.000
_cell.length_c   1.000
_cell.angle_alpha   90.00
_cell.angle_beta   90.00
_cell.angle_gamma   90.00
#
_symmetry.space_group_name_H-M   'P 1'
#
loop_
_entity.id
_entity.type
_entity.pdbx_description
1 polymer ?
#
loop_
_entity_poly.entity_id
_entity_poly.type
_entity_poly.pdbx_seq_one_letter_code
_entity_poly.pdbx_strand_id
1 'polypeptide(L)'
;MSFEAQFVDSNYAQLIQRVTSVMPIADELKNKGMLHPETYSEIKAEQTNQGKMRRLFEALNSGGDRVKSDFYYALRNHENYLFKDLAPCTQETEASCNQDTEKDATWKTRKIRCSYLKKKEY
;
A
#
# COMPACT_ATOMS: atom_id res chain seq x y z
N MET A 1 -3.96 17.59 -5.49
CA MET A 1 -4.05 16.13 -5.60
C MET A 1 -2.66 15.55 -5.64
N SER A 2 -2.25 14.86 -4.58
CA SER A 2 -1.00 14.09 -4.56
C SER A 2 -1.19 12.75 -5.27
N PHE A 3 -0.08 12.11 -5.66
CA PHE A 3 -0.11 10.80 -6.31
C PHE A 3 -0.78 9.75 -5.42
N GLU A 4 -0.50 9.80 -4.12
CA GLU A 4 -1.06 8.89 -3.11
C GLU A 4 -2.57 9.04 -3.02
N ALA A 5 -3.08 10.27 -3.00
CA ALA A 5 -4.52 10.53 -2.99
C ALA A 5 -5.20 10.00 -4.26
N GLN A 6 -4.60 10.23 -5.42
CA GLN A 6 -5.12 9.73 -6.70
C GLN A 6 -5.13 8.19 -6.76
N PHE A 7 -4.09 7.54 -6.23
CA PHE A 7 -4.01 6.09 -6.15
C PHE A 7 -5.17 5.51 -5.32
N VAL A 8 -5.42 6.12 -4.15
CA VAL A 8 -6.48 5.72 -3.22
C VAL A 8 -7.86 5.88 -3.86
N ASP A 9 -8.09 7.00 -4.56
CA ASP A 9 -9.36 7.26 -5.25
C ASP A 9 -9.57 6.32 -6.44
N SER A 10 -8.51 6.04 -7.22
CA SER A 10 -8.58 5.17 -8.41
C SER A 10 -8.82 3.70 -8.04
N ASN A 11 -8.26 3.25 -6.91
CA ASN A 11 -8.37 1.86 -6.45
C ASN A 11 -9.49 1.63 -5.44
N TYR A 12 -10.36 2.62 -5.22
CA TYR A 12 -11.43 2.60 -4.21
C TYR A 12 -12.24 1.29 -4.20
N ALA A 13 -12.72 0.85 -5.36
CA ALA A 13 -13.54 -0.36 -5.47
C ALA A 13 -12.78 -1.63 -5.07
N GLN A 14 -11.52 -1.75 -5.49
CA GLN A 14 -10.66 -2.89 -5.16
C GLN A 14 -10.33 -2.91 -3.66
N LEU A 15 -10.06 -1.75 -3.08
CA LEU A 15 -9.75 -1.61 -1.66
C LEU A 15 -10.95 -2.01 -0.79
N ILE A 16 -12.17 -1.60 -1.15
CA ILE A 16 -13.37 -2.03 -0.42
C ILE A 16 -13.56 -3.54 -0.46
N GLN A 17 -13.33 -4.16 -1.61
CA GLN A 17 -13.59 -5.59 -1.78
C GLN A 17 -12.54 -6.47 -1.11
N ARG A 18 -11.27 -6.06 -1.13
CA ARG A 18 -10.14 -6.94 -0.83
C ARG A 18 -9.46 -6.64 0.51
N VAL A 19 -9.58 -5.42 1.04
CA VAL A 19 -8.99 -5.11 2.35
C VAL A 19 -9.76 -5.85 3.44
N THR A 20 -9.05 -6.68 4.21
CA THR A 20 -9.62 -7.36 5.37
C THR A 20 -9.18 -6.72 6.68
N SER A 21 -8.00 -6.09 6.70
CA SER A 21 -7.40 -5.43 7.86
C SER A 21 -7.82 -3.96 8.00
N VAL A 22 -9.11 -3.66 7.94
CA VAL A 22 -9.62 -2.28 8.00
C VAL A 22 -9.37 -1.62 9.37
N MET A 23 -9.57 -2.37 10.46
CA MET A 23 -9.41 -1.85 11.83
C MET A 23 -7.96 -1.45 12.16
N PRO A 24 -6.93 -2.26 11.86
CA PRO A 24 -5.54 -1.85 12.03
C PRO A 24 -5.19 -0.55 11.30
N ILE A 25 -5.68 -0.38 10.07
CA ILE A 25 -5.45 0.85 9.29
C ILE A 25 -6.16 2.04 9.95
N ALA A 26 -7.40 1.86 10.41
CA ALA A 26 -8.14 2.89 11.13
C ALA A 26 -7.48 3.26 12.47
N ASP A 27 -6.87 2.29 13.16
CA ASP A 27 -6.10 2.52 14.39
C ASP A 27 -4.86 3.38 14.12
N GLU A 28 -4.10 3.09 13.05
CA GLU A 28 -2.94 3.89 12.67
C GLU A 28 -3.34 5.35 12.37
N LEU A 29 -4.42 5.55 11.62
CA LEU A 29 -4.92 6.88 11.28
C LEU A 29 -5.44 7.64 12.50
N LYS A 30 -6.11 6.95 13.43
CA LYS A 30 -6.54 7.52 14.71
C LYS A 30 -5.35 7.93 15.56
N ASN A 31 -4.32 7.08 15.65
CA ASN A 31 -3.11 7.37 16.42
C ASN A 31 -2.34 8.58 15.87
N LYS A 32 -2.40 8.81 14.56
CA LYS A 32 -1.87 10.00 13.90
C LYS A 32 -2.73 11.25 14.08
N GLY A 33 -3.92 11.14 14.70
CA GLY A 33 -4.85 12.25 14.89
C GLY A 33 -5.62 12.64 13.62
N MET A 34 -5.70 11.75 12.63
CA MET A 34 -6.38 12.01 11.36
C MET A 34 -7.85 11.57 11.36
N LEU A 35 -8.24 10.76 12.35
CA LEU A 35 -9.62 10.33 12.56
C LEU A 35 -10.14 10.82 13.91
N HIS A 36 -11.32 11.43 13.89
CA HIS A 36 -12.02 11.77 15.12
C HIS A 36 -12.51 10.51 15.84
N PRO A 37 -12.54 10.49 17.19
CA PRO A 37 -13.01 9.35 17.97
C PRO A 37 -14.44 8.91 17.65
N GLU A 38 -15.31 9.85 17.29
CA GLU A 38 -16.69 9.61 16.88
C GLU A 38 -16.73 8.80 15.58
N THR A 39 -16.10 9.31 14.52
CA THR A 39 -15.99 8.63 13.22
C THR A 39 -15.31 7.26 13.35
N TYR A 40 -14.26 7.14 14.16
CA TYR A 40 -13.64 5.86 14.45
C TYR A 40 -14.60 4.86 15.10
N SER A 41 -15.46 5.33 16.01
CA SER A 41 -16.45 4.48 16.67
C SER A 41 -17.54 4.03 15.70
N GLU A 42 -17.97 4.89 14.78
CA GLU A 42 -18.89 4.55 13.70
C GLU A 42 -18.30 3.48 12.76
N ILE A 43 -17.02 3.64 12.37
CA ILE A 43 -16.30 2.64 11.60
C ILE A 43 -16.27 1.33 12.37
N LYS A 44 -15.92 1.35 13.66
CA LYS A 44 -15.87 0.14 14.49
C LYS A 44 -17.22 -0.55 14.64
N ALA A 45 -18.31 0.21 14.68
CA ALA A 45 -19.67 -0.30 14.87
C ALA A 45 -20.22 -1.06 13.64
N GLU A 46 -19.62 -0.84 12.47
CA GLU A 46 -20.04 -1.48 11.23
C GLU A 46 -19.76 -2.99 11.24
N GLN A 47 -20.67 -3.78 10.68
CA GLN A 47 -20.62 -5.25 10.79
C GLN A 47 -19.66 -5.88 9.79
N THR A 48 -19.55 -5.29 8.59
CA THR A 48 -18.80 -5.86 7.47
C THR A 48 -17.53 -5.07 7.20
N ASN A 49 -16.45 -5.72 6.79
CA ASN A 49 -15.21 -5.02 6.42
C ASN A 49 -15.44 -4.04 5.27
N GLN A 50 -16.30 -4.38 4.31
CA GLN A 50 -16.67 -3.50 3.21
C GLN A 50 -17.38 -2.23 3.71
N GLY A 51 -18.30 -2.37 4.67
CA GLY A 51 -18.94 -1.23 5.31
C GLY A 51 -17.93 -0.35 6.05
N LYS A 52 -17.06 -0.97 6.87
CA LYS A 52 -15.98 -0.27 7.60
C LYS A 52 -15.12 0.55 6.65
N MET A 53 -14.78 -0.05 5.52
CA MET A 53 -13.96 0.60 4.51
C MET A 53 -14.66 1.79 3.86
N ARG A 54 -15.96 1.67 3.53
CA ARG A 54 -16.76 2.80 3.00
C ARG A 54 -16.79 3.98 3.97
N ARG A 55 -17.09 3.72 5.25
CA ARG A 55 -17.08 4.74 6.31
C ARG A 55 -15.72 5.38 6.48
N LEU A 56 -14.66 4.57 6.44
CA LEU A 56 -13.30 5.09 6.51
C LEU A 56 -13.03 6.05 5.34
N PHE A 57 -13.43 5.70 4.12
CA PHE A 57 -13.28 6.58 2.96
C PHE A 57 -14.07 7.88 3.05
N GLU A 58 -15.28 7.87 3.62
CA GLU A 58 -16.04 9.10 3.90
C GLU A 58 -15.20 10.05 4.76
N ALA A 59 -14.54 9.51 5.80
CA ALA A 59 -13.62 10.27 6.63
C ALA A 59 -12.39 10.76 5.84
N LEU A 60 -11.79 9.93 4.99
CA LEU A 60 -10.64 10.32 4.14
C LEU A 60 -11.00 11.48 3.20
N ASN A 61 -12.20 11.45 2.61
CA ASN A 61 -12.67 12.51 1.71
C ASN A 61 -12.91 13.83 2.46
N SER A 62 -13.35 13.78 3.71
CA SER A 62 -13.49 14.97 4.56
C SER A 62 -12.13 15.55 4.99
N GLY A 63 -11.11 14.70 5.17
CA GLY A 63 -9.76 15.08 5.60
C GLY A 63 -8.82 15.57 4.48
N GLY A 64 -9.22 15.42 3.21
CA GLY A 64 -8.47 15.88 2.04
C GLY A 64 -7.20 15.06 1.73
N ASP A 65 -6.37 15.59 0.83
CA ASP A 65 -5.20 14.90 0.25
C ASP A 65 -4.21 14.39 1.31
N ARG A 66 -4.02 15.14 2.41
CA ARG A 66 -3.09 14.75 3.48
C ARG A 66 -3.49 13.45 4.16
N VAL A 67 -4.77 13.31 4.49
CA VAL A 67 -5.29 12.11 5.17
C VAL A 67 -5.28 10.91 4.22
N LYS A 68 -5.57 11.12 2.93
CA LYS A 68 -5.43 10.08 1.89
C LYS A 68 -3.99 9.60 1.73
N SER A 69 -3.01 10.51 1.80
CA SER A 69 -1.59 10.15 1.76
C SER A 69 -1.17 9.31 2.96
N ASP A 70 -1.63 9.64 4.17
CA ASP A 70 -1.35 8.82 5.36
C ASP A 70 -1.99 7.43 5.26
N PHE A 71 -3.23 7.37 4.74
CA PHE A 71 -3.92 6.11 4.49
C PHE A 71 -3.15 5.23 3.50
N TYR A 72 -2.58 5.81 2.43
CA TYR A 72 -1.74 5.08 1.47
C TYR A 72 -0.54 4.39 2.15
N TYR A 73 0.14 5.08 3.06
CA TYR A 73 1.26 4.47 3.81
C TYR A 73 0.79 3.39 4.79
N ALA A 74 -0.33 3.61 5.48
CA ALA A 74 -0.92 2.61 6.37
C ALA A 74 -1.32 1.33 5.59
N LEU A 75 -1.92 1.50 4.40
CA LEU A 75 -2.27 0.39 3.51
C LEU A 75 -1.02 -0.40 3.10
N ARG A 76 0.08 0.28 2.75
CA ARG A 76 1.35 -0.37 2.41
C ARG A 76 1.92 -1.22 3.56
N ASN A 77 1.73 -0.78 4.80
CA ASN A 77 2.24 -1.44 6.01
C ASN A 77 1.38 -2.65 6.40
N HIS A 78 0.05 -2.49 6.38
CA HIS A 78 -0.88 -3.52 6.83
C HIS A 78 -1.27 -4.53 5.75
N GLU A 79 -1.28 -4.12 4.49
CA GLU A 79 -1.80 -4.90 3.36
C GLU A 79 -0.78 -4.86 2.20
N ASN A 80 0.48 -5.22 2.47
CA ASN A 80 1.57 -5.12 1.50
C ASN A 80 1.31 -5.89 0.19
N TYR A 81 0.70 -7.07 0.29
CA TYR A 81 0.38 -7.91 -0.86
C TYR A 81 -0.65 -7.25 -1.77
N LEU A 82 -1.75 -6.76 -1.19
CA LEU A 82 -2.79 -6.05 -1.93
C LEU A 82 -2.23 -4.75 -2.52
N PHE A 83 -1.42 -4.04 -1.75
CA PHE A 83 -0.78 -2.81 -2.21
C PHE A 83 0.10 -3.04 -3.44
N LYS A 84 0.91 -4.11 -3.45
CA LYS A 84 1.75 -4.47 -4.61
C LYS A 84 0.94 -4.88 -5.83
N ASP A 85 -0.21 -5.51 -5.62
CA ASP A 85 -1.11 -5.95 -6.70
C ASP A 85 -1.86 -4.76 -7.34
N LEU A 86 -2.19 -3.74 -6.53
CA LEU A 86 -2.87 -2.53 -6.99
C LEU A 86 -1.92 -1.44 -7.50
N ALA A 87 -0.68 -1.40 -6.99
CA ALA A 87 0.36 -0.53 -7.50
C ALA A 87 0.61 -0.85 -8.97
N PRO A 88 0.58 0.15 -9.88
CA PRO A 88 0.97 -0.08 -11.26
C PRO A 88 2.40 -0.62 -11.23
N CYS A 89 2.54 -1.83 -11.76
CA CYS A 89 3.80 -2.54 -11.78
C CYS A 89 4.87 -1.65 -12.45
N THR A 90 5.76 -1.03 -11.67
CA THR A 90 7.08 -0.70 -12.20
C THR A 90 7.79 -2.04 -12.34
N GLN A 91 7.58 -2.70 -13.48
CA GLN A 91 8.41 -3.81 -13.90
C GLN A 91 9.81 -3.27 -14.15
N GLU A 92 10.60 -3.34 -13.08
CA GLU A 92 12.06 -3.31 -12.95
C GLU A 92 12.26 -3.15 -11.43
N THR A 93 12.02 -4.19 -10.62
CA THR A 93 13.07 -5.13 -10.27
C THR A 93 12.50 -6.51 -9.99
N GLU A 94 12.72 -7.42 -10.93
CA GLU A 94 12.91 -8.83 -10.65
C GLU A 94 14.14 -8.99 -9.74
N ALA A 95 13.96 -8.91 -8.42
CA ALA A 95 14.82 -9.60 -7.45
C ALA A 95 14.23 -9.46 -6.03
N SER A 96 14.05 -10.63 -5.40
CA SER A 96 13.86 -10.83 -3.94
C SER A 96 12.41 -10.78 -3.44
N CYS A 97 11.81 -11.84 -2.90
CA CYS A 97 12.23 -13.21 -2.63
C CYS A 97 10.98 -14.07 -2.41
N ASN A 98 11.02 -15.33 -2.84
CA ASN A 98 10.15 -16.39 -2.35
C ASN A 98 10.63 -16.84 -0.95
N GLN A 99 9.70 -17.31 -0.12
CA GLN A 99 9.95 -17.80 1.23
C GLN A 99 10.75 -19.12 1.19
N ASP A 100 11.73 -19.26 2.10
CA ASP A 100 11.90 -20.39 3.02
C ASP A 100 13.36 -20.62 3.45
N THR A 101 13.51 -20.66 4.77
CA THR A 101 14.47 -21.38 5.63
C THR A 101 15.80 -21.89 5.06
N GLU A 102 16.88 -21.35 5.65
CA GLU A 102 18.07 -22.04 6.15
C GLU A 102 18.95 -22.87 5.18
N LYS A 103 20.26 -22.78 5.47
CA LYS A 103 21.38 -23.67 5.11
C LYS A 103 22.22 -23.26 3.90
N ASP A 104 23.47 -23.01 4.27
CA ASP A 104 24.69 -23.32 3.54
C ASP A 104 25.38 -22.21 2.74
N ALA A 105 26.69 -22.18 2.99
CA ALA A 105 27.65 -21.26 2.47
C ALA A 105 27.89 -21.51 0.98
N THR A 106 28.77 -20.68 0.41
CA THR A 106 29.44 -20.87 -0.89
C THR A 106 28.66 -20.43 -2.13
N TRP A 107 28.83 -19.16 -2.51
CA TRP A 107 29.79 -18.82 -3.58
C TRP A 107 29.95 -17.30 -3.64
N LYS A 108 31.11 -16.83 -3.17
CA LYS A 108 31.59 -15.51 -3.58
C LYS A 108 31.69 -15.50 -5.12
N THR A 109 31.61 -14.29 -5.67
CA THR A 109 32.12 -13.85 -6.99
C THR A 109 31.05 -13.65 -8.05
N ARG A 110 30.68 -12.39 -8.31
CA ARG A 110 31.14 -11.64 -9.51
C ARG A 110 30.51 -10.25 -9.57
N LYS A 111 31.36 -9.23 -9.38
CA LYS A 111 31.20 -7.90 -9.98
C LYS A 111 30.90 -8.08 -11.48
N ILE A 112 29.73 -7.67 -11.95
CA ILE A 112 29.51 -7.44 -13.39
C ILE A 112 29.26 -5.96 -13.61
N ARG A 113 30.26 -5.40 -14.29
CA ARG A 113 30.41 -4.07 -14.83
C ARG A 113 29.28 -3.81 -15.84
N CYS A 114 28.53 -2.73 -15.62
CA CYS A 114 27.50 -2.22 -16.51
C CYS A 114 28.11 -1.88 -17.88
N SER A 115 27.57 -2.51 -18.93
CA SER A 115 28.01 -2.44 -20.32
C SER A 115 27.23 -1.38 -21.09
N TYR A 116 27.56 -0.11 -20.91
CA TYR A 116 27.28 0.89 -21.93
C TYR A 116 28.43 0.89 -22.93
N LEU A 117 28.24 0.31 -24.12
CA LEU A 117 28.93 0.71 -25.35
C LEU A 117 28.31 0.01 -26.58
N LYS A 118 27.80 0.85 -27.49
CA LYS A 118 27.69 0.69 -28.95
C LYS A 118 26.76 -0.40 -29.50
N LYS A 119 25.72 0.05 -30.22
CA LYS A 119 25.61 -0.09 -31.69
C LYS A 119 24.28 0.43 -32.21
N LYS A 120 24.33 1.47 -33.07
CA LYS A 120 23.64 1.65 -34.37
C LYS A 120 24.33 2.87 -35.01
N GLU A 121 25.35 2.71 -35.86
CA GLU A 121 25.28 2.44 -37.31
C GLU A 121 24.37 3.40 -38.08
N TYR A 122 24.95 4.47 -38.63
CA TYR A 122 25.00 4.79 -40.06
C TYR A 122 26.13 5.78 -40.34
#